data_AF-A0A7J9NE45-F1
#
_entry.id   AF-A0A7J9NE45-F1
#
_cell.length_a   1.000
_cell.length_b   1.000
_cell.length_c   1.000
_cell.angle_alpha   90.00
_cell.angle_beta   90.00
_cell.angle_gamma   90.00
#
_symmetry.space_group_name_H-M   'P 1'
#
loop_
_entity.id
_entity.type
_entity.pdbx_description
1 polymer ?
#
loop_
_entity_poly.entity_id
_entity_poly.type
_entity_poly.pdbx_seq_one_letter_code
_entity_poly.pdbx_strand_id
1 'polypeptide(L)'
;MGYLNFLKVKRCHNLKYLLPSFLAKDLVQLRFLRILDCNMMEQVIFTDGLVEEHQGRNQMFFSKLELLWLKHLPKLTSLSFENYFEFHCLEYLVLTNCPLLKTFTTKCVSEDEPEIGQHVQASNLEV
;
A
#
# COMPACT_ATOMS: atom_id res chain seq x y z
N MET A 1 1.08 -19.05 0.88
CA MET A 1 0.49 -17.83 1.47
C MET A 1 1.24 -17.52 2.76
N GLY A 2 1.97 -16.39 2.81
CA GLY A 2 2.83 -16.04 3.94
C GLY A 2 2.04 -15.66 5.20
N TYR A 3 2.49 -16.10 6.37
CA TYR A 3 1.87 -15.83 7.68
C TYR A 3 2.45 -14.58 8.38
N LEU A 4 3.16 -13.73 7.64
CA LEU A 4 3.87 -12.60 8.23
C LEU A 4 2.89 -11.47 8.57
N ASN A 5 2.60 -11.30 9.85
CA ASN A 5 1.72 -10.22 10.35
C ASN A 5 2.46 -8.94 10.71
N PHE A 6 3.75 -9.03 11.04
CA PHE A 6 4.55 -7.92 11.53
C PHE A 6 5.93 -7.92 10.86
N LEU A 7 6.31 -6.80 10.26
CA LEU A 7 7.62 -6.57 9.66
C LEU A 7 8.22 -5.29 10.24
N LYS A 8 9.40 -5.44 10.86
CA LYS A 8 10.18 -4.32 11.40
C LYS A 8 11.59 -4.31 10.83
N VAL A 9 11.93 -3.20 10.21
CA VAL A 9 13.24 -2.90 9.65
C VAL A 9 13.80 -1.75 10.46
N LYS A 10 14.93 -1.96 11.13
CA LYS A 10 15.52 -0.94 12.01
C LYS A 10 17.03 -0.86 11.81
N ARG A 11 17.56 0.35 11.59
CA ARG A 11 19.00 0.62 11.47
C ARG A 11 19.68 -0.15 10.33
N CYS A 12 18.95 -0.46 9.27
CA CYS A 12 19.47 -1.07 8.05
C CYS A 12 20.01 0.01 7.11
N HIS A 13 21.10 0.67 7.50
CA HIS A 13 21.52 1.91 6.84
C HIS A 13 21.95 1.75 5.38
N ASN A 14 22.33 0.54 4.94
CA ASN A 14 22.75 0.27 3.55
C ASN A 14 21.60 -0.25 2.68
N LEU A 15 20.43 -0.55 3.26
CA LEU A 15 19.31 -1.14 2.53
C LEU A 15 18.62 -0.05 1.70
N LYS A 16 18.69 -0.19 0.37
CA LYS A 16 18.04 0.75 -0.57
C LYS A 16 16.57 0.43 -0.82
N TYR A 17 16.25 -0.86 -0.92
CA TYR A 17 14.92 -1.36 -1.22
C TYR A 17 14.58 -2.49 -0.25
N LEU A 18 13.33 -2.56 0.22
CA LEU A 18 12.96 -3.58 1.19
C LEU A 18 12.59 -4.91 0.52
N LEU A 19 11.69 -4.89 -0.47
CA LEU A 19 11.19 -6.12 -1.08
C LEU A 19 10.73 -5.91 -2.53
N PRO A 20 10.90 -6.93 -3.41
CA PRO A 20 10.40 -6.88 -4.77
C PRO A 20 8.87 -6.97 -4.80
N SER A 21 8.25 -6.44 -5.84
CA SER A 21 6.79 -6.36 -5.98
C SER A 21 6.10 -7.73 -5.94
N PHE A 22 6.71 -8.79 -6.48
CA PHE A 22 6.12 -10.13 -6.43
C PHE A 22 5.98 -10.64 -4.99
N LEU A 23 6.99 -10.40 -4.13
CA LEU A 23 6.90 -10.76 -2.71
C LEU A 23 5.90 -9.86 -1.97
N ALA A 24 5.81 -8.58 -2.34
CA ALA A 24 4.85 -7.66 -1.74
C ALA A 24 3.40 -8.14 -1.91
N LYS A 25 3.08 -8.72 -3.07
CA LYS A 25 1.74 -9.27 -3.38
C LYS A 25 1.39 -10.46 -2.50
N ASP A 26 2.36 -11.27 -2.12
CA ASP A 26 2.13 -12.46 -1.30
C ASP A 26 2.01 -12.16 0.21
N LEU A 27 2.38 -10.96 0.64
CA LEU A 27 2.33 -10.49 2.02
C LEU A 27 0.96 -9.91 2.40
N VAL A 28 -0.13 -10.58 1.99
CA VAL A 28 -1.52 -10.17 2.24
C VAL A 28 -1.93 -10.19 3.72
N GLN A 29 -1.20 -10.91 4.58
CA GLN A 29 -1.47 -10.94 6.02
C GLN A 29 -0.69 -9.89 6.80
N LEU A 30 0.14 -9.07 6.15
CA LEU A 30 0.95 -8.07 6.86
C LEU A 30 0.06 -6.96 7.44
N ARG A 31 0.00 -6.88 8.77
CA ARG A 31 -0.78 -5.89 9.52
C ARG A 31 0.05 -4.71 10.00
N PHE A 32 1.32 -4.93 10.30
CA PHE A 32 2.19 -3.91 10.87
C PHE A 32 3.51 -3.81 10.11
N LEU A 33 3.79 -2.66 9.50
CA LEU A 33 5.05 -2.34 8.85
C LEU A 33 5.74 -1.17 9.56
N ARG A 34 6.96 -1.40 10.06
CA ARG A 34 7.77 -0.38 10.73
C ARG A 34 9.14 -0.29 10.09
N ILE A 35 9.52 0.88 9.60
CA ILE A 35 10.82 1.15 9.00
C ILE A 35 11.45 2.34 9.71
N LEU A 36 12.51 2.08 10.45
CA LEU A 36 13.10 3.02 11.41
C LEU A 36 14.60 3.19 11.15
N ASP A 37 15.06 4.43 11.05
CA ASP A 37 16.48 4.80 10.99
C ASP A 37 17.24 4.10 9.83
N CYS A 38 16.68 4.08 8.62
CA CYS A 38 17.30 3.45 7.43
C CYS A 38 17.73 4.51 6.41
N ASN A 39 19.01 4.89 6.44
CA ASN A 39 19.52 6.10 5.78
C ASN A 39 19.56 6.01 4.25
N MET A 40 19.82 4.82 3.69
CA MET A 40 19.91 4.63 2.25
C MET A 40 18.61 4.15 1.61
N MET A 41 17.53 3.97 2.38
CA MET A 41 16.28 3.47 1.83
C MET A 41 15.65 4.52 0.90
N GLU A 42 15.48 4.15 -0.35
CA GLU A 42 14.92 4.98 -1.41
C GLU A 42 13.46 4.62 -1.66
N GLN A 43 13.14 3.32 -1.67
CA GLN A 43 11.78 2.80 -1.87
C GLN A 43 11.53 1.58 -0.98
N VAL A 44 10.26 1.32 -0.64
CA VAL A 44 9.90 0.11 0.12
C VAL A 44 9.74 -1.07 -0.83
N ILE A 45 8.95 -0.91 -1.89
CA ILE A 45 8.70 -1.93 -2.91
C ILE A 45 9.42 -1.53 -4.20
N PHE A 46 10.14 -2.47 -4.82
CA PHE A 46 10.79 -2.26 -6.11
C PHE A 46 10.32 -3.29 -7.15
N THR A 47 10.36 -2.91 -8.43
CA THR A 47 10.16 -3.84 -9.54
C THR A 47 11.51 -4.41 -9.94
N ASP A 48 11.66 -5.73 -9.97
CA ASP A 48 12.93 -6.41 -10.30
C ASP A 48 13.12 -6.64 -11.80
N GLY A 49 12.22 -6.13 -12.64
CA GLY A 49 12.29 -6.25 -14.10
C GLY A 49 12.03 -7.67 -14.63
N LEU A 50 11.67 -8.62 -13.75
CA LEU A 50 11.43 -10.02 -14.12
C LEU A 50 9.97 -10.32 -14.51
N VAL A 51 9.08 -9.32 -14.41
CA VAL A 51 7.66 -9.49 -14.70
C VAL A 51 7.23 -8.45 -15.75
N GLU A 52 7.24 -8.87 -17.02
CA GLU A 52 6.48 -8.21 -18.08
C GLU A 52 4.98 -8.46 -17.86
N GLU A 53 4.35 -7.93 -16.80
CA GLU A 53 2.88 -8.02 -16.73
C GLU A 53 2.25 -7.01 -15.78
N HIS A 54 1.39 -6.19 -16.39
CA HIS A 54 0.41 -5.28 -15.81
C HIS A 54 0.92 -3.90 -15.39
N GLN A 55 1.53 -3.23 -16.37
CA GLN A 55 1.50 -1.78 -16.50
C GLN A 55 0.02 -1.33 -16.60
N GLY A 56 -0.53 -0.73 -15.55
CA GLY A 56 -1.85 -0.08 -15.60
C GLY A 56 -2.98 -0.66 -14.73
N ARG A 57 -2.74 -1.56 -13.78
CA ARG A 57 -3.74 -1.93 -12.77
C ARG A 57 -3.26 -1.52 -11.38
N ASN A 58 -4.12 -0.84 -10.61
CA ASN A 58 -3.92 -0.56 -9.19
C ASN A 58 -3.48 -1.86 -8.50
N GLN A 59 -2.21 -1.93 -8.08
CA GLN A 59 -1.70 -3.12 -7.40
C GLN A 59 -1.98 -3.00 -5.91
N MET A 60 -2.81 -3.89 -5.41
CA MET A 60 -3.15 -3.95 -3.99
C MET A 60 -2.02 -4.66 -3.25
N PHE A 61 -1.19 -3.90 -2.53
CA PHE A 61 -0.14 -4.41 -1.68
C PHE A 61 -0.52 -4.26 -0.22
N PHE A 62 -0.16 -5.26 0.60
CA PHE A 62 -0.44 -5.25 2.04
C PHE A 62 -1.92 -4.95 2.34
N SER A 63 -2.83 -5.72 1.75
CA SER A 63 -4.28 -5.48 1.84
C SER A 63 -4.82 -5.34 3.26
N LYS A 64 -4.17 -5.99 4.24
CA LYS A 64 -4.52 -5.94 5.68
C LYS A 64 -3.64 -5.01 6.52
N LEU A 65 -2.87 -4.11 5.90
CA LEU A 65 -1.96 -3.23 6.63
C LEU A 65 -2.73 -2.24 7.48
N GLU A 66 -2.61 -2.34 8.79
CA GLU A 66 -3.26 -1.48 9.78
C GLU A 66 -2.36 -0.35 10.24
N LEU A 67 -1.05 -0.59 10.31
CA LEU A 67 -0.06 0.41 10.75
C LEU A 67 1.12 0.49 9.78
N LEU A 68 1.36 1.69 9.29
CA LEU A 68 2.58 2.08 8.59
C LEU A 68 3.34 3.11 9.43
N TRP A 69 4.51 2.72 9.95
CA TRP A 69 5.39 3.63 10.69
C TRP A 69 6.74 3.81 10.00
N LEU A 70 6.96 5.02 9.50
CA LEU A 70 8.19 5.44 8.85
C LEU A 70 8.88 6.50 9.71
N LYS A 71 10.11 6.23 10.14
CA LYS A 71 10.88 7.15 10.99
C LYS A 71 12.31 7.26 10.52
N HIS A 72 12.78 8.50 10.38
CA HIS A 72 14.17 8.84 10.06
C HIS A 72 14.63 8.15 8.77
N LEU A 73 13.95 8.47 7.67
CA LEU A 73 14.22 7.92 6.34
C LEU A 73 14.56 9.08 5.39
N PRO A 74 15.79 9.61 5.45
CA PRO A 74 16.16 10.84 4.75
C PRO A 74 16.17 10.70 3.22
N LYS A 75 16.27 9.47 2.69
CA LYS A 75 16.30 9.19 1.25
C LYS A 75 15.03 8.58 0.68
N LEU A 76 14.02 8.33 1.51
CA LEU A 76 12.79 7.67 1.06
C LEU A 76 11.97 8.66 0.23
N THR A 77 11.79 8.36 -1.06
CA THR A 77 11.07 9.22 -2.00
C THR A 77 9.66 8.70 -2.31
N SER A 78 9.47 7.38 -2.31
CA SER A 78 8.18 6.72 -2.55
C SER A 78 8.08 5.36 -1.84
N LEU A 79 6.89 4.79 -1.77
CA LEU A 79 6.69 3.41 -1.31
C LEU A 79 6.84 2.38 -2.45
N SER A 80 6.60 2.78 -3.72
CA SER A 80 6.85 2.00 -4.95
C SER A 80 7.05 2.92 -6.15
N PHE A 81 7.29 2.27 -7.29
CA PHE A 81 7.55 2.85 -8.60
C PHE A 81 6.46 3.79 -9.13
N GLU A 82 5.17 3.58 -8.82
CA GLU A 82 4.08 4.38 -9.41
C GLU A 82 3.18 5.11 -8.39
N ASN A 83 3.46 5.04 -7.08
CA ASN A 83 2.69 5.72 -6.03
C ASN A 83 1.17 5.42 -5.96
N TYR A 84 0.60 4.60 -6.84
CA TYR A 84 -0.79 4.14 -6.77
C TYR A 84 -0.89 2.96 -5.80
N PHE A 85 -0.88 3.27 -4.50
CA PHE A 85 -1.22 2.31 -3.46
C PHE A 85 -2.56 2.62 -2.85
N GLU A 86 -3.34 1.58 -2.67
CA GLU A 86 -4.56 1.62 -1.88
C GLU A 86 -4.36 0.72 -0.67
N PHE A 87 -4.07 1.32 0.48
CA PHE A 87 -4.07 0.61 1.76
C PHE A 87 -5.49 0.62 2.34
N HIS A 88 -6.27 -0.40 2.01
CA HIS A 88 -7.69 -0.46 2.40
C HIS A 88 -7.90 -0.53 3.92
N CYS A 89 -6.99 -1.16 4.66
CA CYS A 89 -7.12 -1.34 6.12
C CYS A 89 -6.24 -0.38 6.95
N LEU A 90 -5.63 0.65 6.35
CA LEU A 90 -4.67 1.49 7.07
C LEU A 90 -5.39 2.39 8.08
N GLU A 91 -5.22 2.06 9.36
CA GLU A 91 -5.78 2.81 10.48
C GLU A 91 -4.78 3.86 10.99
N TYR A 92 -3.49 3.54 10.96
CA TYR A 92 -2.43 4.38 11.52
C TYR A 92 -1.30 4.63 10.53
N LEU A 93 -1.09 5.90 10.19
CA LEU A 93 0.06 6.38 9.42
C LEU A 93 0.93 7.28 10.29
N VAL A 94 2.17 6.86 10.58
CA VAL A 94 3.13 7.65 11.35
C VAL A 94 4.33 7.95 10.49
N LEU A 95 4.50 9.24 10.15
CA LEU A 95 5.66 9.75 9.40
C LEU A 95 6.47 10.66 10.32
N THR A 96 7.76 10.39 10.48
CA THR A 96 8.65 11.22 11.31
C THR A 96 9.99 11.38 10.63
N ASN A 97 10.36 12.61 10.27
CA ASN A 97 11.63 12.91 9.58
C ASN A 97 11.83 12.07 8.29
N CYS A 98 10.86 12.18 7.37
CA CYS A 98 10.88 11.60 6.02
C CYS A 98 10.78 12.73 4.98
N PRO A 99 11.82 13.57 4.85
CA PRO A 99 11.72 14.87 4.16
C PRO A 99 11.51 14.77 2.64
N LEU A 100 11.86 13.64 2.01
CA LEU A 100 11.74 13.46 0.56
C LEU A 100 10.47 12.71 0.14
N LEU A 101 9.68 12.24 1.10
CA LEU A 101 8.49 11.43 0.81
C LEU A 101 7.37 12.35 0.29
N LYS A 102 7.00 12.18 -0.98
CA LYS A 102 5.91 12.96 -1.60
C LYS A 102 4.55 12.43 -1.13
N THR A 103 3.60 13.35 -0.96
CA THR A 103 2.29 13.16 -0.31
C THR A 103 1.51 11.98 -0.88
N PHE A 104 0.93 11.15 -0.01
CA PHE A 104 0.01 10.08 -0.39
C PHE A 104 -1.41 10.62 -0.50
N THR A 105 -2.12 10.22 -1.55
CA THR A 105 -3.59 10.28 -1.60
C THR A 105 -4.10 8.88 -1.27
N THR A 106 -4.58 8.67 -0.06
CA THR A 106 -5.32 7.46 0.33
C THR A 106 -6.79 7.67 0.00
N LYS A 107 -7.35 6.88 -0.92
CA LYS A 107 -8.81 6.73 -1.02
C LYS A 107 -9.23 5.61 -0.07
N CYS A 108 -9.99 5.95 0.97
CA CYS A 108 -10.65 4.97 1.81
C CYS A 108 -11.96 4.57 1.14
N VAL A 109 -12.11 3.29 0.78
CA VAL A 109 -13.42 2.72 0.47
C VAL A 109 -13.76 1.83 1.66
N SER A 110 -14.65 2.31 2.51
CA SER A 110 -15.30 1.46 3.51
C SER A 110 -16.17 0.46 2.75
N GLU A 111 -15.86 -0.83 2.86
CA GLU A 111 -16.77 -1.90 2.47
C GLU A 111 -17.99 -1.83 3.40
N ASP A 112 -19.05 -1.15 2.96
CA ASP A 112 -20.44 -1.35 3.40
C ASP A 112 -21.36 -0.52 2.49
N GLU A 113 -21.77 -1.10 1.37
CA GLU A 113 -23.09 -0.84 0.77
C GLU A 113 -23.50 -2.12 0.02
N PRO A 114 -24.45 -2.91 0.53
CA PRO A 114 -25.05 -3.97 -0.25
C PRO A 114 -25.88 -3.32 -1.36
N GLU A 115 -25.58 -3.65 -2.61
CA GLU A 115 -26.49 -3.38 -3.73
C GLU A 115 -27.82 -4.10 -3.47
N ILE A 116 -28.78 -3.41 -2.86
CA ILE A 116 -30.18 -3.84 -2.89
C ILE A 116 -30.68 -3.47 -4.28
N GLY A 117 -30.56 -4.43 -5.20
CA GLY A 117 -31.19 -4.32 -6.50
C GLY A 117 -32.70 -4.13 -6.36
N GLN A 118 -33.25 -3.21 -7.15
CA GLN A 118 -34.63 -3.31 -7.64
C GLN A 118 -34.67 -2.84 -9.09
N HIS A 119 -34.74 -3.82 -10.00
CA HIS A 119 -35.51 -3.67 -11.22
C HIS A 119 -36.99 -3.63 -10.81
N VAL A 120 -37.66 -2.49 -11.04
CA VAL A 120 -39.10 -2.48 -11.26
C VAL A 120 -39.34 -1.67 -12.53
N GLN A 121 -39.72 -2.36 -13.61
CA GLN A 121 -40.48 -1.75 -14.69
C GLN A 121 -41.90 -1.50 -14.17
N ALA A 122 -42.38 -0.27 -14.27
CA ALA A 122 -43.80 0.02 -14.31
C ALA A 122 -44.07 0.90 -15.54
N SER A 123 -44.91 0.37 -16.42
CA SER A 123 -45.43 0.95 -17.64
C SER A 123 -46.50 2.02 -17.39
N ASN A 124 -46.43 3.10 -18.19
CA ASN A 124 -47.47 4.01 -18.73
C ASN A 124 -48.58 4.57 -17.82
N LEU A 125 -48.77 5.90 -17.85
CA LEU A 125 -49.90 6.62 -18.48
C LEU A 125 -49.83 8.11 -18.03
N GLU A 126 -49.66 9.04 -18.97
CA GLU A 126 -50.08 10.44 -18.77
C GLU A 126 -51.30 10.69 -19.66
N VAL A 127 -52.29 11.34 -19.05
CA VAL A 127 -53.64 11.66 -19.54
C VAL A 127 -53.61 12.68 -20.68
#